data_AF-A0A1V5MGV8-F1
#
_entry.id   AF-A0A1V5MGV8-F1
#
_cell.length_a   1.000
_cell.length_b   1.000
_cell.length_c   1.000
_cell.angle_alpha   90.00
_cell.angle_beta   90.00
_cell.angle_gamma   90.00
#
_symmetry.space_group_name_H-M   'P 1'
#
loop_
_entity.id
_entity.type
_entity.pdbx_description
1 polymer ?
#
loop_
_entity_poly.entity_id
_entity_poly.type
_entity_poly.pdbx_seq_one_letter_code
_entity_poly.pdbx_strand_id
1 'polypeptide(L)'
;MEDKYSGLRKASSAWRIFAWGVAAVCMVGFLVGLGWIFRKPEAGLVLCLVFAFHGLVGFVGCYTISQLILVALDIEKNIRAERPPAGPGSEG
;
A
#
# COMPACT_ATOMS: atom_id res chain seq x y z
N MET A 1 -17.16 8.16 -16.23
CA MET A 1 -16.40 6.90 -15.98
C MET A 1 -14.93 7.17 -15.66
N GLU A 2 -14.32 8.26 -16.15
CA GLU A 2 -13.00 8.74 -15.68
C GLU A 2 -12.90 8.90 -14.17
N ASP A 3 -13.99 9.33 -13.51
CA ASP A 3 -14.02 9.55 -12.05
C ASP A 3 -13.81 8.28 -11.23
N LYS A 4 -14.26 7.11 -11.72
CA LYS A 4 -14.10 5.83 -11.02
C LYS A 4 -12.62 5.41 -10.98
N TYR A 5 -11.90 5.60 -12.08
CA TYR A 5 -10.47 5.26 -12.17
C TYR A 5 -9.59 6.29 -11.49
N SER A 6 -9.97 7.57 -11.51
CA SER A 6 -9.26 8.62 -10.78
C SER A 6 -9.38 8.41 -9.26
N GLY A 7 -10.57 8.02 -8.79
CA GLY A 7 -10.83 7.69 -7.38
C GLY A 7 -10.01 6.49 -6.89
N LEU A 8 -9.97 5.40 -7.65
CA LEU A 8 -9.19 4.20 -7.28
C LEU A 8 -7.67 4.44 -7.36
N ARG A 9 -7.19 5.24 -8.32
CA ARG A 9 -5.78 5.68 -8.35
C ARG A 9 -5.43 6.55 -7.15
N LYS A 10 -6.31 7.48 -6.78
CA LYS A 10 -6.13 8.33 -5.59
C LYS A 10 -6.12 7.48 -4.31
N ALA A 11 -7.02 6.49 -4.21
CA ALA A 11 -7.05 5.55 -3.10
C ALA A 11 -5.76 4.72 -3.01
N SER A 12 -5.26 4.19 -4.13
CA SER A 12 -3.98 3.45 -4.16
C SER A 12 -2.80 4.34 -3.75
N SER A 13 -2.76 5.59 -4.22
CA SER A 13 -1.74 6.56 -3.81
C SER A 13 -1.80 6.85 -2.31
N ALA A 14 -3.01 7.05 -1.76
CA ALA A 14 -3.20 7.25 -0.33
C ALA A 14 -2.71 6.05 0.49
N TRP A 15 -2.99 4.82 0.05
CA TRP A 15 -2.47 3.61 0.69
C TRP A 15 -0.94 3.50 0.65
N ARG A 16 -0.28 3.94 -0.43
CA ARG A 16 1.20 4.01 -0.49
C ARG A 16 1.76 5.02 0.50
N ILE A 17 1.20 6.23 0.53
CA ILE A 17 1.63 7.27 1.47
C ILE A 17 1.44 6.77 2.90
N PHE A 18 0.30 6.14 3.19
CA PHE A 18 0.03 5.54 4.49
C PHE A 18 1.03 4.44 4.85
N ALA A 19 1.36 3.53 3.92
CA ALA A 19 2.37 2.49 4.12
C ALA A 19 3.72 3.09 4.53
N TRP A 20 4.20 4.11 3.80
CA TRP A 20 5.42 4.83 4.14
C TRP A 20 5.35 5.53 5.49
N GLY A 21 4.19 6.10 5.83
CA GLY A 21 3.94 6.67 7.15
C GLY A 21 4.10 5.63 8.28
N VAL A 22 3.50 4.45 8.11
CA VAL A 22 3.65 3.33 9.06
C VAL A 22 5.12 2.92 9.20
N ALA A 23 5.84 2.76 8.08
CA ALA A 23 7.26 2.43 8.12
C ALA A 23 8.10 3.49 8.86
N ALA A 24 7.84 4.78 8.63
CA ALA A 24 8.54 5.86 9.29
C ALA A 24 8.29 5.86 10.82
N VAL A 25 7.03 5.72 11.24
CA VAL A 25 6.67 5.65 12.67
C VAL A 25 7.34 4.43 13.33
N CYS A 26 7.30 3.27 12.69
CA CYS A 26 7.94 2.07 13.22
C CYS A 26 9.47 2.19 13.26
N MET A 27 10.09 2.87 12.29
CA MET A 27 11.54 3.15 12.32
C MET A 27 11.91 4.02 13.52
N VAL A 28 11.14 5.07 13.81
CA VAL A 28 11.37 5.91 15.00
C VAL A 28 11.23 5.09 16.28
N GLY A 29 10.18 4.27 16.40
CA GLY A 29 9.99 3.38 17.54
C GLY A 29 11.13 2.37 17.72
N PHE A 30 11.66 1.85 16.61
CA PHE A 30 12.83 0.96 16.61
C PHE A 30 14.09 1.65 17.14
N LEU A 31 14.37 2.88 16.68
CA LEU A 31 15.51 3.68 17.15
C LEU A 31 15.39 4.02 18.64
N VAL A 32 14.18 4.34 19.11
CA VAL A 32 13.91 4.54 20.55
C VAL A 32 14.21 3.26 21.33
N GLY A 33 13.80 2.10 20.80
CA GLY A 33 14.12 0.80 21.39
C GLY A 33 15.63 0.56 21.51
N LEU A 34 16.38 0.85 20.44
CA LEU A 34 17.85 0.74 20.45
C LEU A 34 18.49 1.63 21.51
N GLY A 35 18.02 2.88 21.64
CA GLY A 35 18.47 3.78 22.70
C GLY A 35 18.21 3.24 24.10
N TRP A 36 17.13 2.47 24.27
CA TRP A 36 16.76 1.91 25.57
C TRP A 36 17.58 0.68 25.97
N ILE A 37 18.21 -0.01 25.00
CA ILE A 37 19.05 -1.19 25.27
C ILE A 37 20.17 -0.85 26.27
N PHE A 38 20.73 0.35 26.20
CA PHE A 38 21.80 0.81 27.10
C PHE A 38 21.37 0.98 28.56
N ARG A 39 20.06 1.08 28.85
CA ARG A 39 19.54 1.20 30.21
C ARG A 39 18.82 -0.07 30.67
N LYS A 40 18.06 -0.70 29.78
CA LYS A 40 17.29 -1.92 30.03
C LYS A 40 17.34 -2.80 28.77
N PRO A 41 18.33 -3.70 28.65
CA PRO A 41 18.58 -4.45 27.41
C PRO A 41 17.38 -5.30 26.98
N GLU A 42 16.74 -6.01 27.90
CA GLU A 42 15.58 -6.85 27.60
C GLU A 42 14.39 -6.03 27.08
N ALA A 43 14.06 -4.94 27.77
CA ALA A 43 12.95 -4.06 27.37
C ALA A 43 13.23 -3.35 26.04
N GLY A 44 14.46 -2.87 25.82
CA GLY A 44 14.86 -2.25 24.56
C GLY A 44 14.79 -3.23 23.39
N LEU A 45 15.25 -4.47 23.58
CA LEU A 45 15.22 -5.51 22.56
C LEU A 45 13.79 -5.93 22.21
N VAL A 46 12.91 -6.08 23.20
CA VAL A 46 11.48 -6.31 22.97
C VAL A 46 10.87 -5.17 22.16
N LEU A 47 11.17 -3.92 22.52
CA LEU A 47 10.66 -2.75 21.79
C LEU A 47 11.11 -2.76 20.33
N CYS A 48 12.39 -3.03 20.07
CA CYS A 48 12.94 -3.17 18.72
C CYS A 48 12.21 -4.26 17.93
N LEU A 49 12.03 -5.45 18.50
CA LEU A 49 11.34 -6.56 17.82
C LEU A 49 9.88 -6.23 17.52
N VAL A 50 9.17 -5.61 18.45
CA VAL A 50 7.78 -5.20 18.26
C VAL A 50 7.66 -4.21 17.10
N PHE A 51 8.48 -3.15 17.09
CA PHE A 51 8.42 -2.15 16.02
C PHE A 51 8.93 -2.68 14.68
N ALA A 52 9.94 -3.56 14.67
CA ALA A 52 10.41 -4.20 13.46
C ALA A 52 9.32 -5.09 12.84
N PHE A 53 8.66 -5.92 13.66
CA PHE A 53 7.60 -6.80 13.18
C PHE A 53 6.36 -6.03 12.71
N HIS A 54 5.86 -5.09 13.52
CA HIS A 54 4.70 -4.28 13.15
C HIS A 54 5.00 -3.38 11.95
N GLY A 55 6.21 -2.83 11.87
CA GLY A 55 6.66 -2.04 10.72
C GLY A 55 6.70 -2.88 9.45
N LEU A 56 7.27 -4.09 9.51
CA LEU A 56 7.33 -4.99 8.37
C LEU A 56 5.92 -5.41 7.92
N VAL A 57 5.11 -5.95 8.83
CA VAL A 57 3.76 -6.45 8.49
C VAL A 57 2.85 -5.31 8.04
N GLY A 58 2.89 -4.17 8.74
CA GLY A 58 2.08 -3.00 8.41
C GLY A 58 2.47 -2.38 7.06
N PHE A 59 3.77 -2.22 6.79
CA PHE A 59 4.25 -1.72 5.52
C PHE A 59 3.89 -2.66 4.36
N VAL A 60 4.23 -3.95 4.49
CA VAL A 60 3.95 -4.95 3.44
C VAL A 60 2.46 -5.03 3.18
N GLY A 61 1.63 -5.14 4.23
CA GLY A 61 0.17 -5.21 4.07
C GLY A 61 -0.41 -3.99 3.34
N CYS A 62 -0.08 -2.78 3.77
CA CYS A 62 -0.57 -1.55 3.15
C CYS A 62 -0.05 -1.38 1.71
N TYR A 63 1.22 -1.71 1.49
CA TYR A 63 1.84 -1.61 0.17
C TYR A 63 1.23 -2.62 -0.82
N THR A 64 1.01 -3.87 -0.38
CA THR A 64 0.36 -4.90 -1.18
C THR A 64 -1.07 -4.50 -1.55
N ILE A 65 -1.86 -3.95 -0.63
CA ILE A 65 -3.23 -3.46 -0.94
C ILE A 65 -3.17 -2.39 -2.05
N SER A 66 -2.24 -1.44 -1.96
CA SER A 66 -2.06 -0.44 -3.03
C SER A 66 -1.75 -1.09 -4.39
N GLN A 67 -0.87 -2.09 -4.42
CA GLN A 67 -0.47 -2.77 -5.66
C GLN A 67 -1.64 -3.56 -6.25
N LEU A 68 -2.42 -4.26 -5.42
CA LEU A 68 -3.60 -4.99 -5.87
C LEU A 68 -4.64 -4.06 -6.53
N ILE A 69 -4.82 -2.84 -6.00
CA ILE A 69 -5.68 -1.83 -6.63
C ILE A 69 -5.16 -1.45 -8.02
N LEU A 70 -3.85 -1.24 -8.17
CA LEU A 70 -3.25 -0.88 -9.47
C LEU A 70 -3.37 -2.01 -10.49
N VAL A 71 -3.10 -3.25 -10.06
CA VAL A 71 -3.23 -4.44 -10.92
C VAL A 71 -4.68 -4.61 -11.37
N ALA A 72 -5.65 -4.47 -10.48
CA ALA A 72 -7.07 -4.55 -10.84
C ALA A 72 -7.47 -3.47 -11.86
N LEU A 73 -6.93 -2.25 -11.72
CA LEU A 73 -7.16 -1.16 -12.67
C LEU A 73 -6.56 -1.46 -14.05
N ASP A 74 -5.37 -2.04 -14.11
CA ASP A 74 -4.73 -2.39 -15.38
C ASP A 74 -5.44 -3.54 -16.09
N ILE A 75 -5.91 -4.55 -15.34
CA ILE A 75 -6.74 -5.64 -15.90
C ILE A 75 -8.03 -5.06 -16.50
N GLU A 76 -8.72 -4.16 -15.78
CA GLU A 76 -9.97 -3.57 -16.27
C GLU A 76 -9.76 -2.72 -17.53
N LYS A 77 -8.61 -2.03 -17.64
CA LYS A 77 -8.23 -1.29 -18.84
C LYS A 77 -7.96 -2.21 -20.03
N ASN A 78 -7.20 -3.28 -19.82
CA ASN A 78 -6.83 -4.21 -20.89
C ASN A 78 -8.06 -4.95 -21.45
N ILE A 79 -8.95 -5.45 -20.58
CA ILE A 79 -10.20 -6.12 -21.00
C ILE A 79 -11.08 -5.20 -21.84
N ARG A 80 -11.10 -3.89 -21.54
CA ARG A 80 -11.86 -2.91 -22.33
C ARG A 80 -11.22 -2.59 -23.67
N ALA A 81 -9.89 -2.56 -23.74
CA ALA A 81 -9.17 -2.34 -25.00
C ALA A 81 -9.39 -3.50 -25.99
N GLU A 82 -9.57 -4.72 -25.49
CA GLU A 82 -9.84 -5.91 -26.32
C GLU A 82 -11.32 -6.05 -26.75
N ARG A 83 -12.27 -5.32 -26.12
CA ARG A 83 -13.65 -5.27 -26.62
C ARG A 83 -13.71 -4.29 -27.80
N PRO A 84 -13.94 -4.75 -29.04
CA PRO A 84 -14.12 -3.83 -30.15
C PRO A 84 -15.34 -2.91 -29.89
N PRO A 85 -15.32 -1.66 -30.37
CA PRO A 85 -16.53 -0.85 -30.35
C PRO A 85 -17.63 -1.62 -31.08
N ALA A 86 -18.85 -1.64 -30.53
CA ALA A 86 -20.00 -2.12 -31.27
C ALA A 86 -20.04 -1.33 -32.58
N GLY A 87 -19.77 -2.02 -33.69
CA GLY A 87 -19.68 -1.38 -35.00
C GLY A 87 -20.99 -0.70 -35.36
N PRO A 88 -20.96 0.39 -36.15
CA PRO A 88 -22.18 1.02 -36.64
C PRO A 88 -22.81 0.04 -37.63
N GLY A 89 -23.83 -0.67 -37.19
CA GLY A 89 -24.43 -1.74 -38.00
C GLY A 89 -25.74 -2.25 -37.44
N SER A 90 -26.74 -1.37 -37.28
CA SER A 90 -28.14 -1.79 -37.21
C SER A 90 -29.15 -0.63 -37.39
N GLU A 91 -28.92 0.28 -38.33
CA GLU A 91 -30.00 1.12 -38.87
C GLU A 91 -30.06 0.88 -40.38
N GLY A 92 -30.78 -0.18 -40.74
CA GLY A 92 -31.31 -0.43 -42.08
C GLY A 92 -32.82 -0.31 -42.04
#